data_AF-A0A258B238-F1
#
_entry.id   AF-A0A258B238-F1
#
_cell.length_a   1.000
_cell.length_b   1.000
_cell.length_c   1.000
_cell.angle_alpha   90.00
_cell.angle_beta   90.00
_cell.angle_gamma   90.00
#
_symmetry.space_group_name_H-M   'P 1'
#
loop_
_entity.id
_entity.type
_entity.pdbx_description
1 polymer ?
#
loop_
_entity_poly.entity_id
_entity_poly.type
_entity_poly.pdbx_seq_one_letter_code
_entity_poly.pdbx_strand_id
1 'polypeptide(L)'
;MSRSHTRTLQTAAALLSLLGSCVKKSEYDALQVENQALQTRVDQASNMLVQSQTDVSLLQGQLQKFIAVQTQLQETRLELKQSQEEFKALKTQFDHFRTQRRSAMVGKKFPVLSLDDGKVLREAEITAVSAQDLSIRHADGLVKVALAKTTPDLRWQACYDPLEAPEKSRENVLVKAREMESRLAREQGIPPQTPAPAVAIPARNVVDLLRQQLFAQRQTLNTEYQALAAKNPAALRGVEWNSTQPEASPLLNTLSGSRAVLGISRLQSQRNAILATLQQLRELDPAAR
;
A
#
# COMPACT_ATOMS: atom_id res chain seq x y z
N MET A 1 110.34 5.56 -14.90
CA MET A 1 109.01 6.21 -14.86
C MET A 1 107.95 5.22 -14.34
N SER A 2 107.95 4.89 -13.04
CA SER A 2 106.96 3.97 -12.43
C SER A 2 106.85 4.21 -10.91
N ARG A 3 106.53 5.45 -10.52
CA ARG A 3 106.23 5.82 -9.12
C ARG A 3 105.08 6.82 -8.98
N SER A 4 104.55 7.33 -10.09
CA SER A 4 103.45 8.31 -10.12
C SER A 4 102.06 7.67 -10.13
N HIS A 5 101.89 6.48 -10.74
CA HIS A 5 100.57 5.82 -10.85
C HIS A 5 100.14 5.05 -9.60
N THR A 6 101.08 4.57 -8.78
CA THR A 6 100.75 3.93 -7.49
C THR A 6 100.30 4.95 -6.45
N ARG A 7 100.81 6.19 -6.50
CA ARG A 7 100.36 7.27 -5.60
C ARG A 7 98.96 7.78 -5.94
N THR A 8 98.59 7.89 -7.22
CA THR A 8 97.25 8.35 -7.63
C THR A 8 96.14 7.34 -7.33
N LEU A 9 96.44 6.03 -7.35
CA LEU A 9 95.47 5.00 -6.97
C LEU A 9 95.30 4.87 -5.45
N GLN A 10 96.38 5.06 -4.67
CA GLN A 10 96.28 5.10 -3.20
C GLN A 10 95.54 6.34 -2.68
N THR A 11 95.71 7.51 -3.33
CA THR A 11 94.97 8.72 -2.92
C THR A 11 93.50 8.67 -3.34
N ALA A 12 93.15 7.99 -4.44
CA ALA A 12 91.76 7.80 -4.86
C ALA A 12 90.99 6.81 -3.95
N ALA A 13 91.63 5.72 -3.50
CA ALA A 13 91.05 4.80 -2.51
C ALA A 13 90.92 5.44 -1.11
N ALA A 14 91.87 6.31 -0.74
CA ALA A 14 91.77 7.13 0.47
C ALA A 14 90.64 8.18 0.37
N LEU A 15 90.43 8.78 -0.80
CA LEU A 15 89.36 9.77 -1.00
C LEU A 15 87.97 9.14 -1.12
N LEU A 16 87.83 7.93 -1.65
CA LEU A 16 86.56 7.17 -1.62
C LEU A 16 86.23 6.61 -0.22
N SER A 17 87.24 6.38 0.63
CA SER A 17 87.03 6.06 2.05
C SER A 17 86.82 7.29 2.93
N LEU A 18 87.30 8.47 2.51
CA LEU A 18 87.09 9.77 3.19
C LEU A 18 85.81 10.50 2.77
N LEU A 19 85.30 10.25 1.55
CA LEU A 19 83.98 10.70 1.07
C LEU A 19 82.85 9.71 1.44
N GLY A 20 83.21 8.58 2.05
CA GLY A 20 82.35 7.86 2.98
C GLY A 20 82.22 8.62 4.31
N SER A 21 82.09 9.96 4.25
CA SER A 21 81.74 10.82 5.37
C SER A 21 80.32 10.52 5.78
N CYS A 22 80.20 9.39 6.48
CA CYS A 22 79.46 9.20 7.71
C CYS A 22 78.15 9.98 7.73
N VAL A 23 77.16 9.52 6.95
CA VAL A 23 75.85 9.33 7.59
C VAL A 23 76.18 8.62 8.89
N LYS A 24 75.94 9.25 10.04
CA LYS A 24 76.28 8.61 11.32
C LYS A 24 75.63 7.23 11.27
N LYS A 25 76.30 6.19 11.74
CA LYS A 25 75.70 4.84 11.72
C LYS A 25 74.25 4.86 12.27
N SER A 26 73.99 5.73 13.26
CA SER A 26 72.66 6.05 13.77
C SER A 26 71.67 6.63 12.76
N GLU A 27 72.09 7.51 11.85
CA GLU A 27 71.27 8.10 10.79
C GLU A 27 71.01 7.09 9.65
N TYR A 28 71.97 6.21 9.35
CA TYR A 28 71.80 5.14 8.37
C TYR A 28 70.84 4.07 8.90
N ASP A 29 71.03 3.66 10.15
CA ASP A 29 70.15 2.72 10.84
C ASP A 29 68.73 3.32 10.97
N ALA A 30 68.59 4.62 11.23
CA ALA A 30 67.29 5.32 11.27
C ALA A 30 66.61 5.35 9.89
N LEU A 31 67.33 5.64 8.82
CA LEU A 31 66.81 5.61 7.44
C LEU A 31 66.44 4.19 6.99
N GLN A 32 67.15 3.17 7.47
CA GLN A 32 66.81 1.78 7.20
C GLN A 32 65.51 1.37 7.93
N VAL A 33 65.33 1.79 9.18
CA VAL A 33 64.08 1.60 9.93
C VAL A 33 62.91 2.33 9.25
N GLU A 34 63.13 3.55 8.78
CA GLU A 34 62.09 4.32 8.08
C GLU A 34 61.70 3.67 6.75
N ASN A 35 62.67 3.20 5.96
CA ASN A 35 62.38 2.46 4.72
C ASN A 35 61.60 1.17 4.98
N GLN A 36 61.93 0.42 6.04
CA GLN A 36 61.16 -0.77 6.42
C GLN A 36 59.72 -0.41 6.84
N ALA A 37 59.54 0.69 7.57
CA ALA A 37 58.22 1.18 7.95
C ALA A 37 57.41 1.64 6.73
N LEU A 38 58.05 2.32 5.77
CA LEU A 38 57.42 2.72 4.51
C LEU A 38 57.03 1.51 3.66
N GLN A 39 57.91 0.51 3.54
CA GLN A 39 57.61 -0.73 2.82
C GLN A 39 56.39 -1.44 3.43
N THR A 40 56.34 -1.53 4.75
CA THR A 40 55.19 -2.13 5.46
C THR A 40 53.89 -1.36 5.18
N ARG A 41 53.94 -0.02 5.13
CA ARG A 41 52.78 0.81 4.79
C ARG A 41 52.35 0.65 3.32
N VAL A 42 53.30 0.53 2.39
CA VAL A 42 53.02 0.26 0.97
C VAL A 42 52.36 -1.10 0.81
N ASP A 43 52.87 -2.13 1.48
CA ASP A 43 52.30 -3.48 1.45
C ASP A 43 50.88 -3.50 2.04
N GLN A 44 50.66 -2.78 3.15
CA GLN A 44 49.32 -2.60 3.73
C GLN A 44 48.38 -1.87 2.77
N ALA A 45 48.83 -0.79 2.13
CA ALA A 45 48.04 -0.04 1.16
C ALA A 45 47.72 -0.87 -0.09
N SER A 46 48.67 -1.68 -0.56
CA SER A 46 48.48 -2.59 -1.69
C SER A 46 47.42 -3.65 -1.37
N ASN A 47 47.48 -4.27 -0.18
CA ASN A 47 46.48 -5.23 0.27
C ASN A 47 45.08 -4.60 0.38
N MET A 48 44.97 -3.39 0.94
CA MET A 48 43.70 -2.66 0.98
C MET A 48 43.17 -2.34 -0.42
N LEU A 49 44.04 -2.00 -1.37
CA LEU A 49 43.65 -1.71 -2.75
C LEU A 49 43.12 -2.97 -3.44
N VAL A 50 43.79 -4.12 -3.28
CA VAL A 50 43.30 -5.41 -3.78
C VAL A 50 41.93 -5.75 -3.20
N GLN A 51 41.76 -5.59 -1.88
CA GLN A 51 40.47 -5.83 -1.23
C GLN A 51 39.36 -4.91 -1.76
N SER A 52 39.65 -3.61 -1.90
CA SER A 52 38.69 -2.66 -2.47
C SER A 52 38.31 -3.01 -3.92
N GLN A 53 39.25 -3.50 -4.71
CA GLN A 53 39.01 -3.94 -6.09
C GLN A 53 38.09 -5.17 -6.12
N THR A 54 38.27 -6.11 -5.19
CA THR A 54 37.36 -7.27 -5.06
C THR A 54 35.95 -6.85 -4.67
N ASP A 55 35.80 -5.91 -3.73
CA ASP A 55 34.50 -5.40 -3.30
C ASP A 55 33.76 -4.68 -4.43
N VAL A 56 34.46 -3.86 -5.22
CA VAL A 56 33.90 -3.19 -6.41
C VAL A 56 33.41 -4.22 -7.44
N SER A 57 34.18 -5.28 -7.70
CA SER A 57 33.75 -6.33 -8.63
C SER A 57 32.51 -7.08 -8.15
N LEU A 58 32.41 -7.32 -6.85
CA LEU A 58 31.25 -7.97 -6.23
C LEU A 58 30.00 -7.08 -6.34
N LEU A 59 30.13 -5.79 -6.02
CA LEU A 59 29.06 -4.80 -6.15
C LEU A 59 28.59 -4.66 -7.61
N GLN A 60 29.52 -4.67 -8.57
CA GLN A 60 29.17 -4.64 -9.99
C GLN A 60 28.36 -5.88 -10.40
N GLY A 61 28.73 -7.06 -9.91
CA GLY A 61 27.97 -8.29 -10.11
C GLY A 61 26.58 -8.25 -9.47
N GLN A 62 26.46 -7.66 -8.28
CA GLN A 62 25.16 -7.45 -7.63
C GLN A 62 24.28 -6.47 -8.40
N LEU A 63 24.84 -5.38 -8.92
CA LEU A 63 24.13 -4.39 -9.73
C LEU A 63 23.57 -5.01 -11.00
N GLN A 64 24.33 -5.86 -11.69
CA GLN A 64 23.84 -6.57 -12.88
C GLN A 64 22.66 -7.50 -12.56
N LYS A 65 22.73 -8.22 -11.44
CA LYS A 65 21.60 -9.05 -10.97
C LYS A 65 20.36 -8.21 -10.66
N PHE A 66 20.55 -7.05 -10.01
CA PHE A 66 19.46 -6.13 -9.71
C PHE A 66 18.78 -5.61 -10.98
N ILE A 67 19.56 -5.22 -11.99
CA ILE A 67 19.05 -4.77 -13.30
C ILE A 67 18.24 -5.89 -13.96
N ALA A 68 18.76 -7.13 -13.98
CA ALA A 68 18.04 -8.26 -14.56
C ALA A 68 16.68 -8.52 -13.87
N VAL A 69 16.65 -8.48 -12.53
CA VAL A 69 15.41 -8.62 -11.76
C VAL A 69 14.45 -7.46 -12.02
N GLN A 70 14.96 -6.23 -12.15
CA GLN A 70 14.15 -5.06 -12.45
C GLN A 70 13.48 -5.18 -13.83
N THR A 71 14.20 -5.66 -14.84
CA THR A 71 13.65 -5.91 -16.18
C THR A 71 12.57 -7.00 -16.14
N GLN A 72 12.85 -8.13 -15.48
CA GLN A 72 11.87 -9.21 -15.34
C GLN A 72 10.60 -8.75 -14.59
N LEU A 73 10.73 -7.88 -13.59
CA LEU A 73 9.60 -7.28 -12.89
C LEU A 73 8.76 -6.39 -13.82
N GLN A 74 9.38 -5.68 -14.75
CA GLN A 74 8.67 -4.85 -15.72
C GLN A 74 7.91 -5.70 -16.74
N GLU A 75 8.53 -6.75 -17.27
CA GLU A 75 7.91 -7.69 -18.20
C GLU A 75 6.70 -8.40 -17.56
N THR A 76 6.88 -8.99 -16.38
CA THR A 76 5.78 -9.65 -15.65
C THR A 76 4.64 -8.70 -15.29
N ARG A 77 4.93 -7.42 -15.00
CA ARG A 77 3.88 -6.41 -14.80
C ARG A 77 3.10 -6.12 -16.06
N LEU A 78 3.74 -6.15 -17.22
CA LEU A 78 3.09 -5.93 -18.51
C LEU A 78 2.22 -7.13 -18.88
N GLU A 79 2.74 -8.35 -18.75
CA GLU A 79 1.98 -9.59 -18.94
C GLU A 79 0.77 -9.67 -18.01
N LEU A 80 0.93 -9.31 -16.73
CA LEU A 80 -0.17 -9.28 -15.77
C LEU A 80 -1.27 -8.30 -16.20
N LYS A 81 -0.90 -7.11 -16.71
CA LYS A 81 -1.87 -6.15 -17.22
C LYS A 81 -2.63 -6.68 -18.43
N GLN A 82 -1.91 -7.27 -19.39
CA GLN A 82 -2.51 -7.87 -20.58
C GLN A 82 -3.47 -9.00 -20.21
N SER A 83 -3.03 -9.93 -19.36
CA SER A 83 -3.87 -11.03 -18.88
C SER A 83 -5.11 -10.52 -18.10
N GLN A 84 -4.97 -9.44 -17.33
CA GLN A 84 -6.12 -8.81 -16.68
C GLN A 84 -7.12 -8.19 -17.66
N GLU A 85 -6.63 -7.59 -18.75
CA GLU A 85 -7.49 -7.04 -19.80
C GLU A 85 -8.21 -8.14 -20.58
N GLU A 86 -7.51 -9.22 -20.93
CA GLU A 86 -8.08 -10.41 -21.56
C GLU A 86 -9.14 -11.06 -20.67
N PHE A 87 -8.85 -11.23 -19.38
CA PHE A 87 -9.82 -11.77 -18.42
C PHE A 87 -11.07 -10.89 -18.30
N LYS A 88 -10.90 -9.56 -18.29
CA LYS A 88 -12.04 -8.62 -18.30
C LYS A 88 -12.87 -8.77 -19.57
N ALA A 89 -12.23 -8.85 -20.73
CA ALA A 89 -12.93 -9.04 -22.01
C ALA A 89 -13.66 -10.38 -22.07
N LEU A 90 -13.06 -11.46 -21.55
CA LEU A 90 -13.70 -12.76 -21.49
C LEU A 90 -14.88 -12.76 -20.51
N LYS A 91 -14.73 -12.09 -19.36
CA LYS A 91 -15.81 -11.93 -18.37
C LYS A 91 -17.01 -11.19 -18.97
N THR A 92 -16.80 -10.11 -19.71
CA THR A 92 -17.90 -9.38 -20.36
C THR A 92 -18.60 -10.22 -21.43
N GLN A 93 -17.84 -10.99 -22.23
CA GLN A 93 -18.43 -11.93 -23.20
C GLN A 93 -19.26 -13.03 -22.51
N PHE A 94 -18.74 -13.60 -21.42
CA PHE A 94 -19.46 -14.60 -20.64
C PHE A 94 -20.72 -14.03 -19.99
N ASP A 95 -20.66 -12.81 -19.46
CA ASP A 95 -21.82 -12.12 -18.89
C ASP A 95 -22.91 -11.85 -19.93
N HIS A 96 -22.50 -11.49 -21.15
CA HIS A 96 -23.43 -11.33 -22.28
C HIS A 96 -24.09 -12.67 -22.66
N PHE A 97 -23.29 -13.73 -22.84
CA PHE A 97 -23.78 -15.07 -23.13
C PHE A 97 -24.76 -15.58 -22.05
N ARG A 98 -24.41 -15.38 -20.78
CA ARG A 98 -25.26 -15.73 -19.63
C ARG A 98 -26.59 -14.97 -19.66
N THR A 99 -26.54 -13.66 -19.92
CA THR A 99 -27.75 -12.83 -20.01
C THR A 99 -28.67 -13.32 -21.13
N GLN A 100 -28.10 -13.64 -22.29
CA GLN A 100 -28.83 -14.18 -23.44
C GLN A 100 -29.45 -15.56 -23.14
N ARG A 101 -28.72 -16.44 -22.47
CA ARG A 101 -29.29 -17.74 -22.06
C ARG A 101 -30.41 -17.61 -21.05
N ARG A 102 -30.24 -16.73 -20.05
CA ARG A 102 -31.27 -16.47 -19.03
C ARG A 102 -32.52 -15.83 -19.62
N SER A 103 -32.39 -14.89 -20.55
CA SER A 103 -33.55 -14.31 -21.24
C SER A 103 -34.29 -15.33 -22.09
N ALA A 104 -33.57 -16.24 -22.76
CA ALA A 104 -34.19 -17.34 -23.52
C ALA A 104 -34.89 -18.40 -22.66
N MET A 105 -34.66 -18.42 -21.34
CA MET A 105 -35.41 -19.27 -20.42
C MET A 105 -36.76 -18.67 -20.04
N VAL A 106 -36.90 -17.34 -20.08
CA VAL A 106 -38.17 -16.68 -19.75
C VAL A 106 -39.22 -17.04 -20.81
N GLY A 107 -40.40 -17.45 -20.36
CA GLY A 107 -41.49 -17.95 -21.21
C GLY A 107 -41.40 -19.45 -21.54
N LYS A 108 -40.36 -20.17 -21.11
CA LYS A 108 -40.33 -21.63 -21.27
C LYS A 108 -41.40 -22.28 -20.40
N LYS A 109 -42.22 -23.12 -21.05
CA LYS A 109 -43.31 -23.87 -20.43
C LYS A 109 -42.94 -25.34 -20.25
N PHE A 110 -43.32 -25.88 -19.11
CA PHE A 110 -43.09 -27.26 -18.70
C PHE A 110 -44.43 -27.85 -18.24
N PRO A 111 -44.92 -28.92 -18.87
CA PRO A 111 -46.15 -29.59 -18.43
C PRO A 111 -46.04 -30.07 -16.97
N VAL A 112 -44.88 -30.61 -16.62
CA VAL A 112 -44.52 -31.03 -15.26
C VAL A 112 -43.06 -30.65 -15.02
N LEU A 113 -42.80 -29.89 -13.96
CA LEU A 113 -41.46 -29.49 -13.54
C LEU A 113 -41.20 -29.99 -12.12
N SER A 114 -40.24 -30.90 -11.98
CA SER A 114 -39.75 -31.35 -10.68
C SER A 114 -38.60 -30.45 -10.19
N LEU A 115 -38.60 -30.12 -8.90
CA LEU A 115 -37.53 -29.41 -8.22
C LEU A 115 -36.68 -30.39 -7.38
N ASP A 116 -35.47 -29.98 -6.98
CA ASP A 116 -34.57 -30.84 -6.18
C ASP A 116 -35.14 -31.13 -4.77
N ASP A 117 -36.07 -30.32 -4.28
CA ASP A 117 -36.75 -30.52 -2.99
C ASP A 117 -37.94 -31.51 -3.07
N GLY A 118 -38.11 -32.18 -4.22
CA GLY A 118 -39.17 -33.16 -4.46
C GLY A 118 -40.53 -32.56 -4.82
N LYS A 119 -40.64 -31.22 -4.87
CA LYS A 119 -41.87 -30.56 -5.31
C LYS A 119 -42.06 -30.70 -6.82
N VAL A 120 -43.31 -30.89 -7.21
CA VAL A 120 -43.70 -31.03 -8.61
C VAL A 120 -44.68 -29.91 -8.95
N LEU A 121 -44.28 -29.05 -9.89
CA LEU A 121 -45.09 -27.95 -10.40
C LEU A 121 -45.74 -28.38 -11.72
N ARG A 122 -47.06 -28.25 -11.83
CA ARG A 122 -47.81 -28.52 -13.08
C ARG A 122 -48.02 -27.22 -13.84
N GLU A 123 -47.98 -27.31 -15.17
CA GLU A 123 -48.14 -26.17 -16.08
C GLU A 123 -47.19 -25.01 -15.72
N ALA A 124 -45.93 -25.35 -15.47
CA ALA A 124 -44.93 -24.42 -14.99
C ALA A 124 -44.38 -23.55 -16.14
N GLU A 125 -44.33 -22.24 -15.95
CA GLU A 125 -43.74 -21.26 -16.86
C GLU A 125 -42.72 -20.40 -16.13
N ILE A 126 -41.50 -20.30 -16.68
CA ILE A 126 -40.47 -19.43 -16.12
C ILE A 126 -40.81 -17.97 -16.46
N THR A 127 -41.07 -17.15 -15.44
CA THR A 127 -41.45 -15.74 -15.62
C THR A 127 -40.28 -14.78 -15.47
N ALA A 128 -39.27 -15.14 -14.68
CA ALA A 128 -38.06 -14.34 -14.52
C ALA A 128 -36.90 -15.21 -14.05
N VAL A 129 -35.68 -14.83 -14.48
CA VAL A 129 -34.43 -15.43 -14.02
C VAL A 129 -33.54 -14.34 -13.46
N SER A 130 -33.18 -14.46 -12.18
CA SER A 130 -32.24 -13.57 -11.51
C SER A 130 -30.90 -14.28 -11.25
N ALA A 131 -29.96 -13.58 -10.61
CA ALA A 131 -28.67 -14.16 -10.24
C ALA A 131 -28.79 -15.30 -9.21
N GLN A 132 -29.82 -15.24 -8.36
CA GLN A 132 -29.97 -16.14 -7.22
C GLN A 132 -31.20 -17.03 -7.36
N ASP A 133 -32.28 -16.50 -7.96
CA ASP A 133 -33.59 -17.13 -7.97
C ASP A 133 -34.22 -17.21 -9.37
N LEU A 134 -35.02 -18.26 -9.57
CA LEU A 134 -35.96 -18.45 -10.67
C LEU A 134 -37.38 -18.18 -10.16
N SER A 135 -38.13 -17.35 -10.88
CA SER A 135 -39.56 -17.12 -10.62
C SER A 135 -40.38 -17.96 -11.59
N ILE A 136 -41.17 -18.89 -11.07
CA ILE A 136 -41.92 -19.88 -11.85
C ILE A 136 -43.41 -19.72 -11.53
N ARG A 137 -44.22 -19.49 -12.57
CA ARG A 137 -45.68 -19.52 -12.49
C ARG A 137 -46.13 -20.96 -12.73
N HIS A 138 -47.04 -21.48 -11.93
CA HIS A 138 -47.65 -22.80 -12.09
C HIS A 138 -49.16 -22.70 -11.88
N ALA A 139 -49.87 -23.81 -12.06
CA ALA A 139 -51.34 -23.84 -11.93
C ALA A 139 -51.86 -23.24 -10.61
N ASP A 140 -51.16 -23.47 -9.49
CA ASP A 140 -51.60 -23.02 -8.15
C ASP A 140 -51.01 -21.67 -7.70
N GLY A 141 -50.16 -21.03 -8.51
CA GLY A 141 -49.61 -19.70 -8.16
C GLY A 141 -48.22 -19.38 -8.72
N LEU A 142 -47.48 -18.52 -8.00
CA LEU A 142 -46.12 -18.11 -8.35
C LEU A 142 -45.16 -18.51 -7.23
N VAL A 143 -44.08 -19.21 -7.58
CA VAL A 143 -43.03 -19.63 -6.64
C VAL A 143 -41.69 -19.04 -7.07
N LYS A 144 -40.92 -18.56 -6.09
CA LYS A 144 -39.51 -18.23 -6.26
C LYS A 144 -38.66 -19.36 -5.71
N VAL A 145 -37.78 -19.90 -6.54
CA VAL A 145 -36.88 -21.01 -6.20
C VAL A 145 -35.45 -20.54 -6.38
N ALA A 146 -34.62 -20.73 -5.34
CA ALA A 146 -33.19 -20.49 -5.47
C ALA A 146 -32.58 -21.42 -6.53
N LEU A 147 -31.77 -20.88 -7.45
CA LEU A 147 -31.09 -21.64 -8.50
C LEU A 147 -30.30 -22.81 -7.94
N ALA A 148 -29.68 -22.64 -6.77
CA ALA A 148 -28.96 -23.71 -6.06
C ALA A 148 -29.82 -24.95 -5.79
N LYS A 149 -31.15 -24.79 -5.62
CA LYS A 149 -32.13 -25.83 -5.31
C LYS A 149 -32.97 -26.27 -6.51
N THR A 150 -32.60 -25.84 -7.71
CA THR A 150 -33.22 -26.31 -8.95
C THR A 150 -32.45 -27.47 -9.57
N THR A 151 -33.13 -28.19 -10.47
CA THR A 151 -32.55 -29.33 -11.17
C THR A 151 -31.24 -28.99 -11.88
N PRO A 152 -30.31 -29.97 -12.02
CA PRO A 152 -29.04 -29.77 -12.73
C PRO A 152 -29.23 -29.13 -14.11
N ASP A 153 -30.27 -29.53 -14.84
CA ASP A 153 -30.57 -29.01 -16.18
C ASP A 153 -30.96 -27.53 -16.16
N LEU A 154 -31.77 -27.11 -15.18
CA LEU A 154 -32.14 -25.70 -15.01
C LEU A 154 -30.94 -24.86 -14.56
N ARG A 155 -30.10 -25.39 -13.65
CA ARG A 155 -28.84 -24.72 -13.24
C ARG A 155 -27.90 -24.51 -14.41
N TRP A 156 -27.74 -25.53 -15.24
CA TRP A 156 -26.91 -25.46 -16.44
C TRP A 156 -27.46 -24.44 -17.43
N GLN A 157 -28.77 -24.46 -17.69
CA GLN A 157 -29.40 -23.51 -18.60
C GLN A 157 -29.31 -22.06 -18.12
N ALA A 158 -29.42 -21.84 -16.81
CA ALA A 158 -29.31 -20.53 -16.19
C ALA A 158 -27.85 -20.06 -15.99
N CYS A 159 -26.86 -20.87 -16.39
CA CYS A 159 -25.44 -20.63 -16.11
C CYS A 159 -25.22 -20.26 -14.65
N TYR A 160 -25.66 -21.14 -13.75
CA TYR A 160 -25.53 -20.94 -12.31
C TYR A 160 -24.06 -20.95 -11.89
N ASP A 161 -23.66 -19.90 -11.18
CA ASP A 161 -22.36 -19.79 -10.54
C ASP A 161 -22.58 -19.55 -9.03
N PRO A 162 -22.08 -20.44 -8.14
CA PRO A 162 -22.24 -20.28 -6.70
C PRO A 162 -21.57 -19.01 -6.15
N LEU A 163 -20.61 -18.42 -6.87
CA LEU A 163 -19.90 -17.20 -6.47
C LEU A 163 -20.59 -15.91 -6.96
N GLU A 164 -21.50 -15.99 -7.93
CA GLU A 164 -22.20 -14.80 -8.45
C GLU A 164 -23.06 -14.13 -7.37
N ALA A 165 -23.76 -14.94 -6.58
CA ALA A 165 -24.64 -14.47 -5.52
C ALA A 165 -23.90 -13.62 -4.46
N PRO A 166 -22.80 -14.10 -3.85
CA PRO A 166 -22.01 -13.28 -2.93
C PRO A 166 -21.30 -12.12 -3.63
N GLU A 167 -20.82 -12.28 -4.88
CA GLU A 167 -20.19 -11.18 -5.63
C GLU A 167 -21.14 -10.02 -5.88
N LYS A 168 -22.35 -10.28 -6.38
CA LYS A 168 -23.38 -9.24 -6.56
C LYS A 168 -23.82 -8.62 -5.24
N SER A 169 -23.87 -9.40 -4.16
CA SER A 169 -24.17 -8.84 -2.84
C SER A 169 -23.07 -7.87 -2.37
N ARG A 170 -21.80 -8.21 -2.59
CA ARG A 170 -20.65 -7.34 -2.28
C ARG A 170 -20.66 -6.09 -3.15
N GLU A 171 -20.91 -6.23 -4.43
CA GLU A 171 -21.01 -5.10 -5.36
C GLU A 171 -22.15 -4.15 -4.96
N ASN A 172 -23.33 -4.68 -4.62
CA ASN A 172 -24.45 -3.88 -4.13
C ASN A 172 -24.11 -3.14 -2.82
N VAL A 173 -23.35 -3.76 -1.92
CA VAL A 173 -22.87 -3.11 -0.69
C VAL A 173 -21.91 -1.97 -1.03
N LEU A 174 -20.98 -2.18 -1.97
CA LEU A 174 -20.05 -1.13 -2.41
C LEU A 174 -20.76 0.03 -3.10
N VAL A 175 -21.76 -0.24 -3.95
CA VAL A 175 -22.58 0.78 -4.59
C VAL A 175 -23.35 1.58 -3.53
N LYS A 176 -24.02 0.90 -2.59
CA LYS A 176 -24.71 1.56 -1.47
C LYS A 176 -23.76 2.38 -0.59
N ALA A 177 -22.52 1.91 -0.39
CA ALA A 177 -21.51 2.65 0.35
C ALA A 177 -21.09 3.93 -0.39
N ARG A 178 -20.88 3.87 -1.72
CA ARG A 178 -20.60 5.05 -2.55
C ARG A 178 -21.78 6.02 -2.58
N GLU A 179 -23.00 5.51 -2.67
CA GLU A 179 -24.21 6.33 -2.60
C GLU A 179 -24.30 7.04 -1.24
N MET A 180 -24.03 6.32 -0.15
CA MET A 180 -24.00 6.91 1.20
C MET A 180 -22.91 7.97 1.34
N GLU A 181 -21.72 7.72 0.78
CA GLU A 181 -20.63 8.68 0.74
C GLU A 181 -21.01 9.94 -0.06
N SER A 182 -21.64 9.79 -1.23
CA SER A 182 -22.11 10.92 -2.03
C SER A 182 -23.25 11.70 -1.33
N ARG A 183 -24.12 11.02 -0.57
CA ARG A 183 -25.14 11.67 0.27
C ARG A 183 -24.48 12.47 1.40
N LEU A 184 -23.52 11.89 2.10
CA LEU A 184 -22.74 12.59 3.13
C LEU A 184 -21.99 13.80 2.56
N ALA A 185 -21.39 13.68 1.39
CA ALA A 185 -20.72 14.79 0.71
C ALA A 185 -21.71 15.91 0.32
N ARG A 186 -22.94 15.57 -0.08
CA ARG A 186 -24.00 16.56 -0.35
C ARG A 186 -24.52 17.23 0.91
N GLU A 187 -24.71 16.49 1.99
CA GLU A 187 -25.09 17.03 3.30
C GLU A 187 -24.01 17.97 3.87
N GLN A 188 -22.74 17.68 3.59
CA GLN A 188 -21.59 18.54 3.91
C GLN A 188 -21.43 19.75 2.97
N GLY A 189 -22.14 19.77 1.83
CA GLY A 189 -22.19 20.89 0.89
C GLY A 189 -23.04 22.07 1.39
N ILE A 190 -23.67 21.94 2.56
CA ILE A 190 -24.22 23.08 3.29
C ILE A 190 -23.02 23.72 4.01
N PRO A 191 -22.53 24.90 3.57
CA PRO A 191 -21.45 25.56 4.30
C PRO A 191 -21.91 25.75 5.75
N PRO A 192 -21.04 25.52 6.76
CA PRO A 192 -21.33 26.02 8.09
C PRO A 192 -21.63 27.50 7.91
N GLN A 193 -22.83 27.94 8.29
CA GLN A 193 -23.16 29.35 8.34
C GLN A 193 -22.08 29.98 9.20
N THR A 194 -21.15 30.68 8.57
CA THR A 194 -20.20 31.55 9.24
C THR A 194 -21.08 32.52 10.02
N PRO A 195 -21.06 32.54 11.36
CA PRO A 195 -21.75 33.58 12.08
C PRO A 195 -21.21 34.91 11.56
N ALA A 196 -22.13 35.81 11.21
CA ALA A 196 -21.84 37.14 10.71
C ALA A 196 -20.79 37.84 11.59
N PRO A 197 -19.91 38.69 11.01
CA PRO A 197 -18.86 39.35 11.75
C PRO A 197 -19.49 40.43 12.62
N ALA A 198 -19.86 40.06 13.84
CA ALA A 198 -20.37 40.99 14.83
C ALA A 198 -19.49 40.96 16.07
N VAL A 199 -18.82 42.10 16.27
CA VAL A 199 -18.13 42.53 17.48
C VAL A 199 -16.75 41.89 17.69
N ALA A 200 -15.74 42.75 17.84
CA ALA A 200 -14.38 42.41 18.21
C ALA A 200 -14.36 41.72 19.58
N ILE A 201 -14.51 40.40 19.57
CA ILE A 201 -14.26 39.54 20.72
C ILE A 201 -12.74 39.56 20.94
N PRO A 202 -12.23 39.91 22.15
CA PRO A 202 -10.79 39.91 22.40
C PRO A 202 -10.23 38.51 22.13
N ALA A 203 -9.07 38.44 21.46
CA ALA A 203 -8.47 37.18 20.94
C ALA A 203 -8.40 36.03 21.97
N ARG A 204 -8.29 36.34 23.27
CA ARG A 204 -8.35 35.36 24.37
C ARG A 204 -9.64 34.55 24.40
N ASN A 205 -10.79 35.20 24.19
CA ASN A 205 -12.10 34.54 24.21
C ASN A 205 -12.31 33.65 22.97
N VAL A 206 -11.66 33.98 21.86
CA VAL A 206 -11.68 33.16 20.62
C VAL A 206 -10.86 31.87 20.83
N VAL A 207 -9.70 31.96 21.48
CA VAL A 207 -8.87 30.78 21.80
C VAL A 207 -9.60 29.83 22.75
N ASP A 208 -10.23 30.33 23.80
CA ASP A 208 -10.97 29.48 24.74
C ASP A 208 -12.20 28.83 24.11
N LEU A 209 -12.89 29.54 23.20
CA LEU A 209 -13.98 28.99 22.40
C LEU A 209 -13.49 27.85 21.48
N LEU A 210 -12.37 28.05 20.79
CA LEU A 210 -11.77 27.03 19.92
C LEU A 210 -11.29 25.81 20.72
N ARG A 211 -10.77 26.00 21.94
CA ARG A 211 -10.41 24.89 22.85
C ARG A 211 -11.63 24.08 23.27
N GLN A 212 -12.74 24.74 23.62
CA GLN A 212 -14.00 24.05 23.94
C GLN A 212 -14.56 23.31 22.72
N GLN A 213 -14.52 23.92 21.55
CA GLN A 213 -14.94 23.29 20.29
C GLN A 213 -14.10 22.05 19.98
N LEU A 214 -12.78 22.14 20.15
CA LEU A 214 -11.86 21.02 19.92
C LEU A 214 -12.11 19.86 20.90
N PHE A 215 -12.39 20.16 22.17
CA PHE A 215 -12.77 19.14 23.15
C PHE A 215 -14.07 18.41 22.74
N ALA A 216 -15.10 19.16 22.34
CA ALA A 216 -16.36 18.59 21.88
C ALA A 216 -16.19 17.74 20.60
N GLN A 217 -15.38 18.20 19.64
CA GLN A 217 -15.07 17.45 18.43
C GLN A 217 -14.32 16.13 18.74
N ARG A 218 -13.31 16.17 19.63
CA ARG A 218 -12.59 14.95 20.06
C ARG A 218 -13.52 13.96 20.77
N GLN A 219 -14.42 14.43 21.62
CA GLN A 219 -15.42 13.58 22.26
C GLN A 219 -16.36 12.93 21.24
N THR A 220 -16.86 13.71 20.29
CA THR A 220 -17.75 13.21 19.23
C THR A 220 -17.07 12.11 18.42
N LEU A 221 -15.83 12.34 17.98
CA LEU A 221 -15.06 11.37 17.22
C LEU A 221 -14.76 10.08 18.01
N ASN A 222 -14.52 10.17 19.32
CA ASN A 222 -14.39 9.01 20.20
C ASN A 222 -15.69 8.20 20.28
N THR A 223 -16.85 8.87 20.43
CA THR A 223 -18.14 8.19 20.50
C THR A 223 -18.48 7.47 19.20
N GLU A 224 -18.17 8.07 18.06
CA GLU A 224 -18.38 7.45 16.75
C GLU A 224 -17.45 6.26 16.51
N TYR A 225 -16.19 6.35 16.93
CA TYR A 225 -15.27 5.22 16.88
C TYR A 225 -15.77 4.04 17.73
N GLN A 226 -16.26 4.29 18.95
CA GLN A 226 -16.81 3.23 19.80
C GLN A 226 -18.06 2.59 19.18
N ALA A 227 -18.96 3.38 18.59
CA ALA A 227 -20.12 2.86 17.87
C ALA A 227 -19.72 2.01 16.65
N LEU A 228 -18.64 2.39 15.97
CA LEU A 228 -18.09 1.63 14.85
C LEU A 228 -17.44 0.32 15.29
N ALA A 229 -16.67 0.35 16.37
CA ALA A 229 -16.04 -0.79 17.00
C ALA A 229 -17.07 -1.83 17.47
N ALA A 230 -18.18 -1.36 18.07
CA ALA A 230 -19.29 -2.23 18.49
C ALA A 230 -19.96 -2.95 17.31
N LYS A 231 -20.09 -2.28 16.16
CA LYS A 231 -20.70 -2.86 14.96
C LYS A 231 -19.77 -3.81 14.21
N ASN A 232 -18.45 -3.59 14.28
CA ASN A 232 -17.46 -4.32 13.47
C ASN A 232 -16.23 -4.79 14.28
N PRO A 233 -16.41 -5.61 15.34
CA PRO A 233 -15.32 -5.98 16.26
C PRO A 233 -14.20 -6.79 15.58
N ALA A 234 -14.53 -7.61 14.58
CA ALA A 234 -13.53 -8.40 13.85
C ALA A 234 -12.66 -7.56 12.91
N ALA A 235 -13.20 -6.47 12.35
CA ALA A 235 -12.50 -5.62 11.38
C ALA A 235 -11.55 -4.60 12.04
N LEU A 236 -11.79 -4.28 13.33
CA LEU A 236 -11.02 -3.31 14.11
C LEU A 236 -10.10 -3.97 15.15
N ARG A 237 -9.99 -5.31 15.13
CA ARG A 237 -9.11 -6.07 16.01
C ARG A 237 -7.64 -5.74 15.72
N GLY A 238 -6.90 -5.33 16.75
CA GLY A 238 -5.47 -4.97 16.65
C GLY A 238 -5.21 -3.54 16.16
N VAL A 239 -6.24 -2.70 16.06
CA VAL A 239 -6.08 -1.27 15.74
C VAL A 239 -5.78 -0.49 17.02
N GLU A 240 -4.72 0.31 17.00
CA GLU A 240 -4.42 1.29 18.06
C GLU A 240 -5.28 2.55 17.90
N TRP A 241 -6.03 2.89 18.95
CA TRP A 241 -6.83 4.11 19.04
C TRP A 241 -6.39 4.96 20.22
N ASN A 242 -6.06 6.22 19.97
CA ASN A 242 -5.69 7.16 21.03
C ASN A 242 -6.92 8.00 21.43
N SER A 243 -7.55 7.69 22.56
CA SER A 243 -8.73 8.43 23.01
C SER A 243 -8.44 9.89 23.41
N THR A 244 -7.19 10.24 23.71
CA THR A 244 -6.80 11.60 24.12
C THR A 244 -6.50 12.52 22.93
N GLN A 245 -5.91 11.97 21.87
CA GLN A 245 -5.62 12.65 20.61
C GLN A 245 -6.07 11.77 19.46
N PRO A 246 -7.38 11.62 19.26
CA PRO A 246 -7.88 10.63 18.34
C PRO A 246 -7.61 11.00 16.87
N GLU A 247 -7.38 12.27 16.55
CA GLU A 247 -6.89 12.75 15.26
C GLU A 247 -5.49 12.24 14.86
N ALA A 248 -4.69 11.80 15.84
CA ALA A 248 -3.35 11.24 15.63
C ALA A 248 -3.36 9.70 15.47
N SER A 249 -4.53 9.06 15.59
CA SER A 249 -4.64 7.60 15.59
C SER A 249 -4.19 7.01 14.23
N PRO A 250 -3.34 5.95 14.22
CA PRO A 250 -2.82 5.33 12.99
C PRO A 250 -3.90 4.85 12.02
N LEU A 251 -5.06 4.44 12.54
CA LEU A 251 -6.22 4.04 11.73
C LEU A 251 -6.63 5.12 10.71
N LEU A 252 -6.53 6.39 11.08
CA LEU A 252 -6.98 7.51 10.27
C LEU A 252 -5.90 8.00 9.28
N ASN A 253 -4.65 7.52 9.41
CA ASN A 253 -3.51 7.91 8.57
C ASN A 253 -3.35 7.04 7.32
N THR A 254 -3.94 5.84 7.27
CA THR A 254 -3.77 4.93 6.14
C THR A 254 -4.90 5.10 5.11
N LEU A 255 -4.59 5.70 3.96
CA LEU A 255 -5.43 5.75 2.75
C LEU A 255 -5.51 4.38 2.06
N SER A 256 -5.96 3.35 2.76
CA SER A 256 -6.25 2.06 2.12
C SER A 256 -7.68 2.08 1.60
N GLY A 257 -7.83 1.95 0.28
CA GLY A 257 -9.12 1.84 -0.40
C GLY A 257 -10.01 0.69 0.09
N SER A 258 -9.49 -0.28 0.87
CA SER A 258 -10.30 -1.33 1.49
C SER A 258 -11.06 -0.89 2.75
N ARG A 259 -10.69 0.26 3.35
CA ARG A 259 -11.23 0.74 4.63
C ARG A 259 -12.38 1.73 4.50
N ALA A 260 -12.67 2.21 3.28
CA ALA A 260 -13.86 3.03 3.00
C ALA A 260 -15.18 2.32 3.33
N VAL A 261 -15.17 0.98 3.34
CA VAL A 261 -16.35 0.11 3.56
C VAL A 261 -16.84 0.11 5.03
N LEU A 262 -16.04 0.60 5.97
CA LEU A 262 -16.31 0.48 7.41
C LEU A 262 -16.73 1.80 8.07
N GLY A 263 -17.19 2.82 7.35
CA GLY A 263 -17.57 4.11 7.97
C GLY A 263 -16.37 4.91 8.53
N ILE A 264 -15.14 4.47 8.27
CA ILE A 264 -13.88 5.15 8.64
C ILE A 264 -13.75 6.51 7.94
N SER A 265 -14.39 6.70 6.79
CA SER A 265 -14.44 7.98 6.07
C SER A 265 -15.08 9.11 6.90
N ARG A 266 -16.10 8.79 7.70
CA ARG A 266 -16.73 9.74 8.63
C ARG A 266 -15.81 10.13 9.78
N LEU A 267 -15.03 9.17 10.29
CA LEU A 267 -13.98 9.47 11.29
C LEU A 267 -12.85 10.31 10.67
N GLN A 268 -12.51 10.08 9.41
CA GLN A 268 -11.51 10.88 8.70
C GLN A 268 -11.98 12.31 8.43
N SER A 269 -13.26 12.53 8.12
CA SER A 269 -13.78 13.89 7.93
C SER A 269 -13.78 14.69 9.24
N GLN A 270 -14.19 14.05 10.34
CA GLN A 270 -14.13 14.66 11.67
C GLN A 270 -12.70 14.93 12.12
N ARG A 271 -11.74 14.04 11.79
CA ARG A 271 -10.32 14.32 11.96
C ARG A 271 -9.89 15.56 11.20
N ASN A 272 -10.26 15.71 9.94
CA ASN A 272 -9.89 16.88 9.15
C ASN A 272 -10.48 18.17 9.72
N ALA A 273 -11.70 18.12 10.28
CA ALA A 273 -12.29 19.24 11.00
C ALA A 273 -11.49 19.60 12.28
N ILE A 274 -11.06 18.60 13.06
CA ILE A 274 -10.19 18.80 14.23
C ILE A 274 -8.84 19.41 13.81
N LEU A 275 -8.23 18.92 12.72
CA LEU A 275 -6.98 19.46 12.20
C LEU A 275 -7.12 20.92 11.74
N ALA A 276 -8.24 21.28 11.11
CA ALA A 276 -8.52 22.66 10.73
C ALA A 276 -8.68 23.58 11.96
N THR A 277 -9.40 23.12 13.00
CA THR A 277 -9.53 23.85 14.27
C THR A 277 -8.18 23.98 15.01
N LEU A 278 -7.34 22.93 14.97
CA LEU A 278 -5.96 22.98 15.49
C LEU A 278 -5.08 23.97 14.74
N GLN A 279 -5.23 24.06 13.42
CA GLN A 279 -4.50 25.03 12.60
C GLN A 279 -4.91 26.46 12.96
N GLN A 280 -6.22 26.73 13.09
CA GLN A 280 -6.74 28.03 13.54
C GLN A 280 -6.24 28.39 14.95
N LEU A 281 -6.17 27.41 15.86
CA LEU A 281 -5.60 27.60 17.19
C LEU A 281 -4.11 27.96 17.15
N ARG A 282 -3.31 27.31 16.29
CA ARG A 282 -1.87 27.63 16.13
C ARG A 282 -1.62 29.00 15.54
N GLU A 283 -2.47 29.45 14.62
CA GLU A 283 -2.38 30.78 14.03
C GLU A 283 -2.69 31.89 15.06
N LEU A 284 -3.53 31.59 16.06
CA LEU A 284 -3.91 32.53 17.13
C LEU A 284 -3.03 32.43 18.39
N ASP A 285 -2.46 31.26 18.67
CA ASP A 285 -1.58 30.99 19.82
C ASP A 285 -0.46 30.00 19.43
N PRO A 286 0.73 30.51 19.03
CA PRO A 286 1.84 29.66 18.58
C PRO A 286 2.46 28.81 19.71
N ALA A 287 2.06 29.01 20.98
CA ALA A 287 2.50 28.20 22.11
C ALA A 287 1.58 27.00 22.41
N ALA A 288 0.42 26.89 21.77
CA ALA A 288 -0.51 25.78 21.94
C ALA A 288 -0.04 24.54 21.14
N ARG A 289 0.65 23.61 21.81
CA ARG A 289 0.99 22.28 21.29
C ARG A 289 -0.13 21.27 21.52
#